data_AF-A0A9P3ULK1-F1
#
_entry.id   AF-A0A9P3ULK1-F1
#
_cell.length_a   1.000
_cell.length_b   1.000
_cell.length_c   1.000
_cell.angle_alpha   90.00
_cell.angle_beta   90.00
_cell.angle_gamma   90.00
#
_symmetry.space_group_name_H-M   'P 1'
#
loop_
_entity.id
_entity.type
_entity.pdbx_description
1 polymer ?
#
loop_
_entity_poly.entity_id
_entity_poly.type
_entity_poly.pdbx_seq_one_letter_code
_entity_poly.pdbx_strand_id
1 'polypeptide(L)'
;MAYPLHWPGKYFFYPIGNTSPVCLTRDLAPEESADILLLGCGDPRHVLYTIFTEPQPIRRKLDFTCCDFEPGVLARNVILFTLVADERSYGIIWNIFFHFYLDENSHSILIEQCKKLVDHSDSLQRWNSSPYGRFIKMSTAYTLMELRRHWSLYIDLQQLPGGRLKAIRAAFKEAFKTQANKSGILLTTARSTGPLAMQSAQVLTEQCQRYWRTGVTFSDRSKASAARYLNPTFAYSLEGEGCNVHYGTDPLAIFHLAPLFGNAKGKVTMNDAVNAAQLQFDNWCSAFYNSLSAPSVPAIRVFLGEAMAVCRCLNAFATTSTLQLGVPVAQWKTHLISLNKDDYVDGCAPALFNVIETSNMEDHIGLLNLLVATVPLLSPSTRSTALYVESLLFGGKDATKEFAERLHADITVIGLLLGVTPLDYLSGFTSRSNVHELIMHLATKGSTSQFHQVTTWKLTASGDAFIGQGEEDLLLPAFDSRQLGTLLYDIYHELFEHEDALNFFKLNEGNFKKALERSNIIHYIRESFVLFLKLIKERNRTEGEEWVRVMERFLDVHREDHSIKMDTLAFNDLCTQLHWHGVYTHPGLPA
;
A
#
# COMPACT_ATOMS: atom_id res chain seq x y z
N MET A 1 -14.45 9.48 4.88
CA MET A 1 -12.99 9.20 4.82
C MET A 1 -12.32 10.53 4.63
N ALA A 2 -11.44 10.89 5.55
CA ALA A 2 -10.94 12.25 5.68
C ALA A 2 -9.41 12.23 5.73
N TYR A 3 -8.79 12.96 4.82
CA TYR A 3 -7.36 13.16 4.77
C TYR A 3 -7.12 14.60 4.34
N PRO A 4 -6.22 15.35 5.00
CA PRO A 4 -6.00 16.76 4.68
C PRO A 4 -5.65 16.94 3.20
N LEU A 5 -6.27 17.94 2.59
CA LEU A 5 -5.88 18.39 1.27
C LEU A 5 -4.48 18.99 1.37
N HIS A 6 -3.52 18.40 0.68
CA HIS A 6 -2.14 18.87 0.71
C HIS A 6 -1.61 19.07 -0.70
N TRP A 7 -0.73 20.05 -0.88
CA TRP A 7 0.01 20.16 -2.12
C TRP A 7 1.18 19.19 -2.09
N PRO A 8 1.24 18.18 -2.97
CA PRO A 8 2.36 17.26 -3.00
C PRO A 8 3.61 18.07 -3.37
N GLY A 9 4.55 18.21 -2.43
CA GLY A 9 5.78 18.97 -2.65
C GLY A 9 6.66 18.29 -3.71
N LYS A 10 7.43 17.28 -3.28
CA LYS A 10 8.20 16.43 -4.20
C LYS A 10 7.47 15.11 -4.40
N TYR A 11 7.10 14.83 -5.64
CA TYR A 11 6.52 13.55 -6.02
C TYR A 11 7.60 12.50 -6.29
N PHE A 12 7.33 11.25 -5.90
CA PHE A 12 8.16 10.10 -6.24
C PHE A 12 7.32 9.02 -6.91
N PHE A 13 7.81 8.54 -8.04
CA PHE A 13 7.24 7.40 -8.76
C PHE A 13 7.88 6.11 -8.24
N TYR A 14 7.06 5.13 -7.86
CA TYR A 14 7.49 3.83 -7.33
C TYR A 14 7.20 2.68 -8.32
N PRO A 15 7.93 2.61 -9.46
CA PRO A 15 7.71 1.56 -10.47
C PRO A 15 8.12 0.17 -9.96
N ILE A 16 8.99 0.09 -8.98
CA ILE A 16 9.36 -1.17 -8.34
C ILE A 16 9.15 -0.93 -6.86
N GLY A 17 8.45 -1.83 -6.21
CA GLY A 17 8.19 -1.71 -4.80
C GLY A 17 9.48 -1.92 -3.98
N ASN A 18 9.40 -1.59 -2.70
CA ASN A 18 10.55 -1.39 -1.83
C ASN A 18 10.66 -2.43 -0.71
N THR A 19 9.78 -3.43 -0.68
CA THR A 19 9.80 -4.55 0.28
C THR A 19 9.74 -5.90 -0.43
N SER A 20 10.16 -6.96 0.24
CA SER A 20 9.99 -8.32 -0.27
C SER A 20 8.51 -8.72 -0.33
N PRO A 21 8.11 -9.61 -1.26
CA PRO A 21 6.72 -10.05 -1.36
C PRO A 21 6.29 -10.79 -0.10
N VAL A 22 4.97 -10.86 0.08
CA VAL A 22 4.31 -11.68 1.09
C VAL A 22 3.32 -12.59 0.41
N CYS A 23 3.15 -13.80 0.93
CA CYS A 23 2.06 -14.68 0.54
C CYS A 23 0.78 -14.13 1.16
N LEU A 24 -0.13 -13.65 0.32
CA LEU A 24 -1.37 -12.99 0.75
C LEU A 24 -2.38 -14.00 1.32
N THR A 25 -2.20 -15.29 1.05
CA THR A 25 -3.06 -16.36 1.55
C THR A 25 -2.49 -17.08 2.78
N ARG A 26 -1.39 -16.58 3.37
CA ARG A 26 -0.67 -17.23 4.47
C ARG A 26 -1.49 -17.45 5.75
N ASP A 27 -2.54 -16.65 5.95
CA ASP A 27 -3.45 -16.73 7.10
C ASP A 27 -4.80 -17.37 6.75
N LEU A 28 -5.01 -17.73 5.48
CA LEU A 28 -6.23 -18.36 4.98
C LEU A 28 -6.14 -19.88 5.02
N ALA A 29 -7.23 -20.53 5.41
CA ALA A 29 -7.35 -21.99 5.29
C ALA A 29 -7.22 -22.41 3.81
N PRO A 30 -6.54 -23.54 3.47
CA PRO A 30 -6.31 -23.98 2.09
C PRO A 30 -7.54 -24.05 1.16
N GLU A 31 -8.69 -24.37 1.73
CA GLU A 31 -9.99 -24.50 1.08
C GLU A 31 -10.74 -23.17 0.89
N GLU A 32 -10.33 -22.13 1.61
CA GLU A 32 -11.01 -20.84 1.58
C GLU A 32 -10.63 -20.06 0.32
N SER A 33 -11.65 -19.57 -0.40
CA SER A 33 -11.47 -18.64 -1.51
C SER A 33 -10.87 -17.33 -1.01
N ALA A 34 -9.96 -16.73 -1.76
CA ALA A 34 -9.28 -15.51 -1.36
C ALA A 34 -9.79 -14.33 -2.19
N ASP A 35 -10.52 -13.43 -1.54
CA ASP A 35 -10.87 -12.12 -2.08
C ASP A 35 -9.93 -11.10 -1.39
N ILE A 36 -8.96 -10.60 -2.15
CA ILE A 36 -7.78 -9.90 -1.64
C ILE A 36 -7.77 -8.46 -2.15
N LEU A 37 -7.67 -7.47 -1.25
CA LEU A 37 -7.47 -6.07 -1.59
C LEU A 37 -6.02 -5.66 -1.34
N LEU A 38 -5.34 -5.10 -2.33
CA LEU A 38 -4.02 -4.50 -2.18
C LEU A 38 -4.14 -2.97 -2.32
N LEU A 39 -3.90 -2.23 -1.24
CA LEU A 39 -3.93 -0.77 -1.22
C LEU A 39 -2.51 -0.22 -1.35
N GLY A 40 -2.25 0.51 -2.43
CA GLY A 40 -0.89 0.87 -2.81
C GLY A 40 -0.15 -0.36 -3.32
N CYS A 41 -0.78 -1.09 -4.25
CA CYS A 41 -0.32 -2.41 -4.68
C CYS A 41 1.11 -2.40 -5.22
N GLY A 42 1.60 -1.25 -5.73
CA GLY A 42 2.94 -1.15 -6.27
C GLY A 42 3.10 -2.10 -7.44
N ASP A 43 4.11 -2.96 -7.42
CA ASP A 43 4.39 -3.91 -8.49
C ASP A 43 3.66 -5.27 -8.33
N PRO A 44 3.73 -6.18 -9.32
CA PRO A 44 3.05 -7.47 -9.29
C PRO A 44 3.60 -8.50 -8.28
N ARG A 45 4.63 -8.19 -7.49
CA ARG A 45 5.36 -9.19 -6.70
C ARG A 45 4.47 -10.00 -5.77
N HIS A 46 3.51 -9.34 -5.09
CA HIS A 46 2.66 -10.00 -4.09
C HIS A 46 1.69 -10.96 -4.77
N VAL A 47 1.12 -10.56 -5.92
CA VAL A 47 0.24 -11.40 -6.74
C VAL A 47 1.01 -12.61 -7.27
N LEU A 48 2.14 -12.38 -7.95
CA LEU A 48 2.96 -13.45 -8.54
C LEU A 48 3.48 -14.43 -7.48
N TYR A 49 3.99 -13.91 -6.37
CA TYR A 49 4.51 -14.74 -5.27
C TYR A 49 3.39 -15.56 -4.61
N THR A 50 2.23 -14.96 -4.37
CA THR A 50 1.07 -15.68 -3.78
C THR A 50 0.67 -16.85 -4.68
N ILE A 51 0.49 -16.62 -5.98
CA ILE A 51 0.14 -17.67 -6.95
C ILE A 51 1.20 -18.76 -7.00
N PHE A 52 2.49 -18.39 -6.96
CA PHE A 52 3.59 -19.34 -6.91
C PHE A 52 3.58 -20.20 -5.65
N THR A 53 3.21 -19.64 -4.50
CA THR A 53 3.17 -20.36 -3.22
C THR A 53 1.89 -21.16 -2.99
N GLU A 54 0.88 -21.05 -3.87
CA GLU A 54 -0.36 -21.80 -3.70
C GLU A 54 -0.11 -23.31 -3.76
N PRO A 55 -0.77 -24.09 -2.87
CA PRO A 55 -0.72 -25.54 -2.92
C PRO A 55 -1.19 -26.06 -4.28
N GLN A 56 -0.46 -27.04 -4.83
CA GLN A 56 -0.79 -27.65 -6.11
C GLN A 56 -1.57 -28.96 -5.93
N PRO A 57 -2.64 -29.20 -6.72
CA PRO A 57 -3.22 -28.28 -7.69
C PRO A 57 -3.93 -27.11 -6.99
N ILE A 58 -3.93 -25.92 -7.61
CA ILE A 58 -4.64 -24.74 -7.09
C ILE A 58 -6.14 -25.08 -7.00
N ARG A 59 -6.70 -25.06 -5.79
CA ARG A 59 -8.13 -25.37 -5.54
C ARG A 59 -8.95 -24.14 -5.22
N ARG A 60 -8.38 -23.18 -4.48
CA ARG A 60 -9.10 -21.98 -4.07
C ARG A 60 -9.24 -20.99 -5.23
N LYS A 61 -10.33 -20.22 -5.22
CA LYS A 61 -10.44 -19.01 -6.05
C LYS A 61 -9.45 -17.96 -5.52
N LEU A 62 -8.77 -17.27 -6.43
CA LEU A 62 -7.95 -16.10 -6.12
C LEU A 62 -8.51 -14.89 -6.88
N ASP A 63 -8.91 -13.86 -6.15
CA ASP A 63 -9.43 -12.61 -6.70
C ASP A 63 -8.66 -11.45 -6.06
N PHE A 64 -7.81 -10.78 -6.84
CA PHE A 64 -6.95 -9.69 -6.39
C PHE A 64 -7.51 -8.36 -6.89
N THR A 65 -7.90 -7.47 -5.99
CA THR A 65 -8.17 -6.06 -6.29
C THR A 65 -6.93 -5.23 -6.01
N CYS A 66 -6.21 -4.88 -7.07
CA CYS A 66 -4.98 -4.09 -7.03
C CYS A 66 -5.29 -2.60 -7.17
N CYS A 67 -5.25 -1.88 -6.06
CA CYS A 67 -5.45 -0.45 -5.98
C CYS A 67 -4.12 0.30 -5.96
N ASP A 68 -3.94 1.23 -6.88
CA ASP A 68 -2.85 2.21 -6.83
C ASP A 68 -3.35 3.55 -7.37
N PHE A 69 -2.82 4.65 -6.84
CA PHE A 69 -3.19 5.98 -7.30
C PHE A 69 -2.32 6.43 -8.48
N GLU A 70 -1.18 5.78 -8.70
CA GLU A 70 -0.27 6.05 -9.81
C GLU A 70 -0.62 5.18 -11.04
N PRO A 71 -1.20 5.76 -12.11
CA PRO A 71 -1.54 5.01 -13.31
C PRO A 71 -0.32 4.41 -14.02
N GLY A 72 0.87 5.02 -13.90
CA GLY A 72 2.11 4.46 -14.45
C GLY A 72 2.51 3.13 -13.80
N VAL A 73 2.21 2.93 -12.51
CA VAL A 73 2.41 1.66 -11.82
C VAL A 73 1.49 0.60 -12.40
N LEU A 74 0.18 0.89 -12.45
CA LEU A 74 -0.84 -0.05 -12.94
C LEU A 74 -0.63 -0.43 -14.41
N ALA A 75 -0.27 0.54 -15.26
CA ALA A 75 0.02 0.29 -16.68
C ALA A 75 1.20 -0.68 -16.87
N ARG A 76 2.22 -0.61 -16.02
CA ARG A 76 3.38 -1.52 -16.04
C ARG A 76 3.01 -2.91 -15.55
N ASN A 77 2.18 -3.01 -14.52
CA ASN A 77 1.73 -4.29 -13.98
C ASN A 77 0.98 -5.09 -15.05
N VAL A 78 0.07 -4.44 -15.79
CA VAL A 78 -0.65 -5.06 -16.90
C VAL A 78 0.29 -5.49 -18.04
N ILE A 79 1.31 -4.69 -18.37
CA ILE A 79 2.32 -5.10 -19.36
C ILE A 79 3.00 -6.40 -18.92
N LEU A 80 3.41 -6.52 -17.66
CA LEU A 80 4.05 -7.73 -17.15
C LEU A 80 3.14 -8.95 -17.29
N PHE A 81 1.91 -8.88 -16.76
CA PHE A 81 0.98 -10.01 -16.80
C PHE A 81 0.65 -10.45 -18.24
N THR A 82 0.51 -9.49 -19.15
CA THR A 82 0.16 -9.78 -20.54
C THR A 82 1.34 -10.31 -21.35
N LEU A 83 2.58 -9.88 -21.07
CA LEU A 83 3.78 -10.50 -21.63
C LEU A 83 3.96 -11.95 -21.18
N VAL A 84 3.66 -12.26 -19.92
CA VAL A 84 3.68 -13.65 -19.41
C VAL A 84 2.59 -14.49 -20.09
N ALA A 85 1.38 -13.95 -20.22
CA ALA A 85 0.27 -14.63 -20.90
C ALA A 85 0.54 -14.89 -22.40
N ASP A 86 1.30 -14.01 -23.05
CA ASP A 86 1.75 -14.15 -24.44
C ASP A 86 3.06 -14.96 -24.58
N GLU A 87 3.49 -15.67 -23.52
CA GLU A 87 4.64 -16.59 -23.52
C GLU A 87 5.96 -15.95 -23.97
N ARG A 88 6.15 -14.66 -23.66
CA ARG A 88 7.43 -13.99 -23.95
C ARG A 88 8.51 -14.53 -23.02
N SER A 89 9.74 -14.60 -23.53
CA SER A 89 10.89 -15.08 -22.74
C SER A 89 11.06 -14.28 -21.45
N TYR A 90 11.20 -14.97 -20.32
CA TYR A 90 11.36 -14.35 -19.00
C TYR A 90 12.53 -13.36 -18.93
N GLY A 91 13.60 -13.59 -19.68
CA GLY A 91 14.71 -12.65 -19.78
C GLY A 91 14.31 -11.31 -20.42
N ILE A 92 13.41 -11.34 -21.40
CA ILE A 92 12.87 -10.14 -22.05
C ILE A 92 11.91 -9.43 -21.09
N ILE A 93 11.02 -10.17 -20.43
CA ILE A 93 10.10 -9.62 -19.43
C ILE A 93 10.88 -8.94 -18.29
N TRP A 94 11.95 -9.61 -17.80
CA TRP A 94 12.85 -9.06 -16.80
C TRP A 94 13.45 -7.72 -17.25
N ASN A 95 14.00 -7.66 -18.47
CA ASN A 95 14.59 -6.43 -18.98
C ASN A 95 13.53 -5.31 -19.07
N ILE A 96 12.37 -5.60 -19.66
CA ILE A 96 11.27 -4.63 -19.82
C ILE A 96 10.80 -4.09 -18.48
N PHE A 97 10.69 -4.93 -17.46
CA PHE A 97 10.14 -4.52 -16.18
C PHE A 97 11.19 -3.86 -15.27
N PHE A 98 12.43 -4.35 -15.24
CA PHE A 98 13.43 -3.97 -14.25
C PHE A 98 14.57 -3.10 -14.77
N HIS A 99 14.73 -2.89 -16.08
CA HIS A 99 15.83 -2.07 -16.58
C HIS A 99 15.36 -0.69 -17.03
N PHE A 100 16.11 0.34 -16.64
CA PHE A 100 15.90 1.71 -17.12
C PHE A 100 16.29 1.88 -18.59
N TYR A 101 17.20 1.04 -19.10
CA TYR A 101 17.57 1.00 -20.51
C TYR A 101 17.36 -0.39 -21.09
N LEU A 102 16.83 -0.44 -22.30
CA LEU A 102 16.52 -1.67 -23.02
C LEU A 102 17.45 -1.85 -24.21
N ASP A 103 17.80 -3.11 -24.47
CA ASP A 103 18.32 -3.52 -25.77
C ASP A 103 17.21 -3.41 -26.85
N GLU A 104 17.62 -3.49 -28.12
CA GLU A 104 16.72 -3.30 -29.26
C GLU A 104 15.57 -4.31 -29.31
N ASN A 105 15.82 -5.56 -28.93
CA ASN A 105 14.82 -6.62 -28.94
C ASN A 105 13.79 -6.40 -27.82
N SER A 106 14.26 -6.18 -26.58
CA SER A 106 13.40 -5.89 -25.43
C SER A 106 12.57 -4.63 -25.65
N HIS A 107 13.15 -3.58 -26.24
CA HIS A 107 12.41 -2.36 -26.60
C HIS A 107 11.33 -2.64 -27.65
N SER A 108 11.66 -3.37 -28.72
CA SER A 108 10.69 -3.66 -29.79
C SER A 108 9.49 -4.46 -29.29
N ILE A 109 9.73 -5.46 -28.43
CA ILE A 109 8.66 -6.27 -27.82
C ILE A 109 7.79 -5.44 -26.87
N LEU A 110 8.38 -4.53 -26.08
CA LEU A 110 7.59 -3.61 -25.27
C LEU A 110 6.65 -2.76 -26.13
N ILE A 111 7.15 -2.20 -27.24
CA ILE A 111 6.34 -1.36 -28.12
C ILE A 111 5.24 -2.16 -28.82
N GLU A 112 5.54 -3.40 -29.26
CA GLU A 112 4.54 -4.33 -29.80
C GLU A 112 3.44 -4.62 -28.79
N GLN A 113 3.83 -4.93 -27.54
CA GLN A 113 2.88 -5.20 -26.46
C GLN A 113 1.99 -3.99 -26.18
N CYS A 114 2.59 -2.79 -26.04
CA CYS A 114 1.82 -1.56 -25.82
C CYS A 114 0.81 -1.32 -26.95
N LYS A 115 1.18 -1.54 -28.22
CA LYS A 115 0.26 -1.40 -29.35
C LYS A 115 -0.91 -2.36 -29.24
N LYS A 116 -0.66 -3.63 -28.93
CA LYS A 116 -1.71 -4.64 -28.71
C LYS A 116 -2.65 -4.25 -27.55
N LEU A 117 -2.11 -3.74 -26.45
CA LEU A 117 -2.91 -3.27 -25.32
C LEU A 117 -3.74 -2.03 -25.65
N VAL A 118 -3.19 -1.09 -26.43
CA VAL A 118 -3.96 0.02 -27.02
C VAL A 118 -5.07 -0.54 -27.90
N ASP A 119 -4.80 -1.47 -28.81
CA ASP A 119 -5.83 -2.05 -29.68
C ASP A 119 -6.96 -2.79 -28.94
N HIS A 120 -6.78 -3.18 -27.68
CA HIS A 120 -7.83 -3.80 -26.86
C HIS A 120 -8.53 -2.86 -25.88
N SER A 121 -8.09 -1.61 -25.74
CA SER A 121 -8.50 -0.72 -24.64
C SER A 121 -9.39 0.45 -25.07
N ASP A 122 -10.08 0.36 -26.22
CA ASP A 122 -11.00 1.43 -26.65
C ASP A 122 -12.21 1.56 -25.72
N SER A 123 -12.67 0.45 -25.14
CA SER A 123 -13.80 0.39 -24.22
C SER A 123 -13.68 -0.81 -23.28
N LEU A 124 -14.40 -0.78 -22.16
CA LEU A 124 -14.46 -1.91 -21.22
C LEU A 124 -14.97 -3.19 -21.91
N GLN A 125 -15.96 -3.08 -22.81
CA GLN A 125 -16.48 -4.22 -23.56
C GLN A 125 -15.41 -4.85 -24.46
N ARG A 126 -14.63 -4.03 -25.18
CA ARG A 126 -13.54 -4.50 -26.04
C ARG A 126 -12.42 -5.14 -25.21
N TRP A 127 -12.10 -4.56 -24.05
CA TRP A 127 -11.14 -5.12 -23.11
C TRP A 127 -11.59 -6.48 -22.58
N ASN A 128 -12.83 -6.57 -22.10
CA ASN A 128 -13.41 -7.79 -21.53
C ASN A 128 -13.50 -8.93 -22.56
N SER A 129 -13.66 -8.60 -23.84
CA SER A 129 -13.68 -9.57 -24.94
C SER A 129 -12.29 -9.95 -25.45
N SER A 130 -11.23 -9.28 -24.97
CA SER A 130 -9.85 -9.58 -25.35
C SER A 130 -9.32 -10.85 -24.66
N PRO A 131 -8.21 -11.43 -25.13
CA PRO A 131 -7.56 -12.56 -24.44
C PRO A 131 -7.19 -12.26 -22.97
N TYR A 132 -6.96 -10.98 -22.63
CA TYR A 132 -6.56 -10.57 -21.29
C TYR A 132 -7.75 -10.33 -20.36
N GLY A 133 -8.92 -9.99 -20.91
CA GLY A 133 -10.14 -9.71 -20.15
C GLY A 133 -10.64 -10.90 -19.32
N ARG A 134 -10.14 -12.11 -19.60
CA ARG A 134 -10.41 -13.32 -18.82
C ARG A 134 -9.83 -13.24 -17.40
N PHE A 135 -8.64 -12.70 -17.23
CA PHE A 135 -7.90 -12.70 -15.95
C PHE A 135 -7.51 -11.29 -15.47
N ILE A 136 -7.56 -10.27 -16.33
CA ILE A 136 -7.38 -8.86 -15.95
C ILE A 136 -8.70 -8.11 -16.10
N LYS A 137 -9.24 -7.62 -14.99
CA LYS A 137 -10.46 -6.83 -14.95
C LYS A 137 -10.15 -5.36 -14.69
N MET A 138 -10.96 -4.47 -15.24
CA MET A 138 -10.85 -3.03 -15.01
C MET A 138 -12.00 -2.61 -14.08
N SER A 139 -11.65 -2.14 -12.88
CA SER A 139 -12.65 -1.77 -11.87
C SER A 139 -13.46 -0.54 -12.28
N THR A 140 -12.91 0.33 -13.14
CA THR A 140 -13.58 1.51 -13.67
C THR A 140 -13.19 1.75 -15.14
N ALA A 141 -14.03 2.43 -15.90
CA ALA A 141 -13.69 2.87 -17.26
C ALA A 141 -12.51 3.87 -17.27
N TYR A 142 -12.44 4.72 -16.24
CA TYR A 142 -11.36 5.70 -16.08
C TYR A 142 -9.99 5.04 -15.90
N THR A 143 -9.94 3.91 -15.18
CA THR A 143 -8.73 3.08 -15.07
C THR A 143 -8.24 2.65 -16.46
N LEU A 144 -9.10 2.04 -17.28
CA LEU A 144 -8.73 1.59 -18.62
C LEU A 144 -8.24 2.76 -19.51
N MET A 145 -8.91 3.90 -19.42
CA MET A 145 -8.55 5.11 -20.17
C MET A 145 -7.14 5.61 -19.82
N GLU A 146 -6.81 5.71 -18.53
CA GLU A 146 -5.48 6.18 -18.11
C GLU A 146 -4.38 5.16 -18.43
N LEU A 147 -4.67 3.86 -18.33
CA LEU A 147 -3.74 2.81 -18.74
C LEU A 147 -3.43 2.87 -20.24
N ARG A 148 -4.48 2.99 -21.07
CA ARG A 148 -4.34 3.23 -22.52
C ARG A 148 -3.48 4.45 -22.82
N ARG A 149 -3.70 5.56 -22.10
CA ARG A 149 -2.92 6.79 -22.25
C ARG A 149 -1.42 6.53 -22.00
N HIS A 150 -1.08 5.80 -20.94
CA HIS A 150 0.32 5.45 -20.65
C HIS A 150 0.93 4.55 -21.72
N TRP A 151 0.23 3.50 -22.16
CA TRP A 151 0.74 2.64 -23.24
C TRP A 151 0.96 3.42 -24.54
N SER A 152 0.10 4.40 -24.85
CA SER A 152 0.28 5.31 -25.99
C SER A 152 1.53 6.18 -25.84
N LEU A 153 1.72 6.79 -24.66
CA LEU A 153 2.94 7.54 -24.36
C LEU A 153 4.20 6.68 -24.48
N TYR A 154 4.12 5.41 -24.11
CA TYR A 154 5.26 4.50 -24.21
C TYR A 154 5.63 4.20 -25.67
N ILE A 155 4.64 4.08 -26.55
CA ILE A 155 4.84 3.91 -28.00
C ILE A 155 5.51 5.16 -28.60
N ASP A 156 5.09 6.34 -28.15
CA ASP A 156 5.46 7.62 -28.77
C ASP A 156 6.81 8.18 -28.28
N LEU A 157 7.37 7.69 -27.16
CA LEU A 157 8.57 8.26 -26.54
C LEU A 157 9.72 8.49 -27.53
N GLN A 158 10.05 7.49 -28.36
CA GLN A 158 11.17 7.60 -29.32
C GLN A 158 10.84 8.49 -30.54
N GLN A 159 9.56 8.80 -30.74
CA GLN A 159 9.06 9.65 -31.83
C GLN A 159 8.90 11.11 -31.39
N LEU A 160 9.12 11.41 -30.11
CA LEU A 160 9.05 12.77 -29.60
C LEU A 160 10.03 13.72 -30.31
N PRO A 161 9.70 15.02 -30.40
CA PRO A 161 10.63 16.03 -30.89
C PRO A 161 11.97 15.95 -30.16
N GLY A 162 13.08 16.07 -30.90
CA GLY A 162 14.43 15.84 -30.35
C GLY A 162 14.76 16.66 -29.09
N GLY A 163 14.22 17.88 -28.96
CA GLY A 163 14.35 18.70 -27.77
C GLY A 163 13.70 18.09 -26.51
N ARG A 164 12.46 17.58 -26.64
CA ARG A 164 11.75 16.90 -25.54
C ARG A 164 12.45 15.61 -25.14
N LEU A 165 12.79 14.76 -26.11
CA LEU A 165 13.49 13.50 -25.83
C LEU A 165 14.85 13.74 -25.16
N LYS A 166 15.58 14.79 -25.56
CA LYS A 166 16.84 15.18 -24.92
C LYS A 166 16.63 15.63 -23.46
N ALA A 167 15.55 16.36 -23.17
CA ALA A 167 15.22 16.78 -21.80
C ALA A 167 14.93 15.58 -20.89
N ILE A 168 14.14 14.61 -21.36
CA ILE A 168 13.86 13.37 -20.61
C ILE A 168 15.17 12.63 -20.31
N ARG A 169 16.00 12.40 -21.32
CA ARG A 169 17.30 11.73 -21.15
C ARG A 169 18.22 12.48 -20.17
N ALA A 170 18.18 13.81 -20.16
CA ALA A 170 18.93 14.63 -19.22
C ALA A 170 18.42 14.44 -17.77
N ALA A 171 17.10 14.37 -17.55
CA ALA A 171 16.51 14.11 -16.24
C ALA A 171 16.96 12.75 -15.67
N PHE A 172 16.95 11.69 -16.48
CA PHE A 172 17.47 10.38 -16.08
C PHE A 172 18.96 10.44 -15.73
N LYS A 173 19.77 11.11 -16.56
CA LYS A 173 21.21 11.25 -16.31
C LYS A 173 21.49 11.98 -14.99
N GLU A 174 20.71 13.00 -14.66
CA GLU A 174 20.87 13.75 -13.41
C GLU A 174 20.45 12.92 -12.19
N ALA A 175 19.32 12.21 -12.27
CA ALA A 175 18.90 11.28 -11.23
C ALA A 175 19.97 10.21 -10.95
N PHE A 176 20.54 9.63 -12.01
CA PHE A 176 21.56 8.58 -11.92
C PHE A 176 22.85 9.11 -11.32
N LYS A 177 23.30 10.30 -11.75
CA LYS A 177 24.48 10.96 -11.19
C LYS A 177 24.30 11.26 -9.71
N THR A 178 23.14 11.79 -9.32
CA THR A 178 22.82 12.09 -7.93
C THR A 178 22.87 10.83 -7.07
N GLN A 179 22.27 9.73 -7.53
CA GLN A 179 22.19 8.50 -6.75
C GLN A 179 23.50 7.70 -6.74
N ALA A 180 24.23 7.65 -7.85
CA ALA A 180 25.51 6.96 -7.95
C ALA A 180 26.62 7.58 -7.06
N ASN A 181 26.46 8.86 -6.70
CA ASN A 181 27.38 9.60 -5.84
C ASN A 181 27.02 9.53 -4.35
N LYS A 182 25.86 8.97 -3.98
CA LYS A 182 25.53 8.78 -2.56
C LYS A 182 26.40 7.65 -1.99
N SER A 183 27.13 7.98 -0.93
CA SER A 183 27.86 7.02 -0.11
C SER A 183 26.96 6.51 1.03
N GLY A 184 27.13 5.24 1.40
CA GLY A 184 26.38 4.61 2.49
C GLY A 184 25.91 3.20 2.15
N ILE A 185 25.64 2.41 3.18
CA ILE A 185 25.05 1.08 3.06
C ILE A 185 23.57 1.26 2.72
N LEU A 186 23.10 0.66 1.63
CA LEU A 186 21.68 0.68 1.26
C LEU A 186 20.95 -0.42 2.04
N LEU A 187 20.12 -0.01 2.99
CA LEU A 187 19.44 -0.92 3.91
C LEU A 187 18.20 -1.58 3.30
N THR A 188 17.53 -0.90 2.36
CA THR A 188 16.26 -1.36 1.78
C THR A 188 16.39 -2.76 1.17
N THR A 189 17.40 -3.00 0.34
CA THR A 189 17.60 -4.29 -0.33
C THR A 189 18.10 -5.35 0.63
N ALA A 190 18.88 -4.99 1.65
CA ALA A 190 19.39 -5.94 2.65
C ALA A 190 18.26 -6.63 3.44
N ARG A 191 17.08 -6.00 3.57
CA ARG A 191 15.89 -6.61 4.19
C ARG A 191 15.43 -7.89 3.48
N SER A 192 15.70 -8.01 2.18
CA SER A 192 15.38 -9.21 1.39
C SER A 192 16.12 -10.47 1.86
N THR A 193 17.16 -10.33 2.69
CA THR A 193 17.93 -11.45 3.25
C THR A 193 17.63 -11.71 4.73
N GLY A 194 16.66 -10.99 5.32
CA GLY A 194 16.16 -11.22 6.67
C GLY A 194 17.29 -11.24 7.71
N PRO A 195 17.47 -12.32 8.50
CA PRO A 195 18.54 -12.43 9.49
C PRO A 195 19.96 -12.24 8.92
N LEU A 196 20.15 -12.40 7.62
CA LEU A 196 21.45 -12.28 6.94
C LEU A 196 21.69 -10.87 6.36
N ALA A 197 20.84 -9.89 6.69
CA ALA A 197 20.93 -8.51 6.21
C ALA A 197 22.35 -7.94 6.33
N MET A 198 22.96 -8.04 7.52
CA MET A 198 24.32 -7.53 7.78
C MET A 198 25.38 -8.17 6.88
N GLN A 199 25.28 -9.47 6.62
CA GLN A 199 26.25 -10.20 5.80
C GLN A 199 26.09 -9.86 4.32
N SER A 200 24.85 -9.62 3.89
CA SER A 200 24.51 -9.28 2.50
C SER A 200 24.69 -7.81 2.14
N ALA A 201 24.73 -6.93 3.15
CA ALA A 201 24.60 -5.49 2.99
C ALA A 201 25.58 -4.90 1.97
N GLN A 202 26.86 -5.31 2.02
CA GLN A 202 27.88 -4.84 1.08
C GLN A 202 27.56 -5.27 -0.36
N VAL A 203 27.32 -6.56 -0.59
CA VAL A 203 27.09 -7.11 -1.93
C VAL A 203 25.86 -6.48 -2.59
N LEU A 204 24.77 -6.31 -1.83
CA LEU A 204 23.54 -5.72 -2.34
C LEU A 204 23.67 -4.21 -2.55
N THR A 205 24.41 -3.50 -1.68
CA THR A 205 24.72 -2.07 -1.89
C THR A 205 25.53 -1.86 -3.17
N GLU A 206 26.57 -2.68 -3.40
CA GLU A 206 27.39 -2.60 -4.61
C GLU A 206 26.57 -2.89 -5.86
N GLN A 207 25.68 -3.88 -5.81
CA GLN A 207 24.78 -4.20 -6.91
C GLN A 207 23.82 -3.02 -7.22
N CYS A 208 23.23 -2.42 -6.19
CA CYS A 208 22.32 -1.29 -6.37
C CYS A 208 23.04 -0.06 -6.95
N GLN A 209 24.24 0.25 -6.44
CA GLN A 209 25.07 1.33 -6.99
C GLN A 209 25.42 1.08 -8.46
N ARG A 210 25.75 -0.16 -8.82
CA ARG A 210 25.97 -0.55 -10.21
C ARG A 210 24.71 -0.34 -11.04
N TYR A 211 23.56 -0.79 -10.57
CA TYR A 211 22.27 -0.62 -11.23
C TYR A 211 21.96 0.87 -11.52
N TRP A 212 22.16 1.78 -10.55
CA TRP A 212 21.98 3.22 -10.77
C TRP A 212 23.03 3.85 -11.70
N ARG A 213 24.22 3.25 -11.83
CA ARG A 213 25.25 3.71 -12.78
C ARG A 213 24.98 3.28 -14.22
N THR A 214 24.48 2.05 -14.41
CA THR A 214 24.33 1.44 -15.75
C THR A 214 22.89 1.45 -16.25
N GLY A 215 21.92 1.54 -15.35
CA GLY A 215 20.49 1.41 -15.60
C GLY A 215 20.02 -0.02 -15.87
N VAL A 216 20.87 -1.04 -15.68
CA VAL A 216 20.59 -2.44 -16.00
C VAL A 216 21.21 -3.37 -14.95
N THR A 217 20.68 -4.59 -14.82
CA THR A 217 21.21 -5.60 -13.88
C THR A 217 22.32 -6.47 -14.49
N PHE A 218 22.68 -6.29 -15.76
CA PHE A 218 23.68 -7.12 -16.43
C PHE A 218 25.08 -7.01 -15.83
N SER A 219 25.67 -8.17 -15.54
CA SER A 219 27.10 -8.29 -15.20
C SER A 219 28.00 -8.13 -16.43
N ASP A 220 27.52 -8.55 -17.60
CA ASP A 220 28.23 -8.49 -18.88
C ASP A 220 28.22 -7.06 -19.46
N ARG A 221 29.41 -6.53 -19.76
CA ARG A 221 29.58 -5.18 -20.32
C ARG A 221 29.02 -5.05 -21.74
N SER A 222 29.09 -6.11 -22.54
CA SER A 222 28.57 -6.10 -23.91
C SER A 222 27.05 -5.95 -23.91
N LYS A 223 26.35 -6.75 -23.08
CA LYS A 223 24.89 -6.65 -22.87
C LYS A 223 24.50 -5.30 -22.30
N ALA A 224 25.24 -4.79 -21.32
CA ALA A 224 24.98 -3.46 -20.77
C ALA A 224 25.14 -2.34 -21.82
N SER A 225 26.16 -2.43 -22.69
CA SER A 225 26.37 -1.45 -23.77
C SER A 225 25.34 -1.52 -24.89
N ALA A 226 24.70 -2.68 -25.09
CA ALA A 226 23.64 -2.84 -26.07
C ALA A 226 22.32 -2.17 -25.63
N ALA A 227 22.12 -1.99 -24.32
CA ALA A 227 20.95 -1.33 -23.74
C ALA A 227 21.02 0.21 -23.92
N ARG A 228 20.55 0.68 -25.07
CA ARG A 228 20.64 2.11 -25.49
C ARG A 228 19.31 2.85 -25.52
N TYR A 229 18.19 2.11 -25.52
CA TYR A 229 16.85 2.68 -25.58
C TYR A 229 16.38 2.98 -24.17
N LEU A 230 16.01 4.24 -23.91
CA LEU A 230 15.39 4.58 -22.62
C LEU A 230 14.07 3.81 -22.50
N ASN A 231 13.87 3.12 -21.38
CA ASN A 231 12.65 2.40 -21.10
C ASN A 231 11.52 3.41 -20.80
N PRO A 232 10.50 3.52 -21.68
CA PRO A 232 9.44 4.51 -21.50
C PRO A 232 8.59 4.30 -20.26
N THR A 233 8.57 3.08 -19.71
CA THR A 233 7.75 2.78 -18.53
C THR A 233 8.22 3.51 -17.27
N PHE A 234 9.46 4.02 -17.25
CA PHE A 234 9.99 4.82 -16.15
C PHE A 234 9.81 6.33 -16.33
N ALA A 235 9.38 6.78 -17.50
CA ALA A 235 9.47 8.18 -17.91
C ALA A 235 8.20 9.03 -17.67
N TYR A 236 7.09 8.37 -17.32
CA TYR A 236 5.78 9.00 -17.18
C TYR A 236 5.14 8.60 -15.84
N SER A 237 4.79 9.60 -15.05
CA SER A 237 4.13 9.47 -13.74
C SER A 237 3.07 10.57 -13.57
N LEU A 238 2.38 10.63 -12.42
CA LEU A 238 1.46 11.74 -12.11
C LEU A 238 2.13 13.12 -12.14
N GLU A 239 3.41 13.20 -11.75
CA GLU A 239 4.23 14.42 -11.83
C GLU A 239 4.54 14.85 -13.28
N GLY A 240 4.25 14.00 -14.27
CA GLY A 240 4.45 14.28 -15.68
C GLY A 240 5.62 13.51 -16.31
N GLU A 241 6.18 14.10 -17.37
CA GLU A 241 7.26 13.54 -18.19
C GLU A 241 8.63 13.86 -17.57
N GLY A 242 9.51 12.86 -17.41
CA GLY A 242 10.84 13.05 -16.84
C GLY A 242 11.38 11.82 -16.13
N CYS A 243 12.16 12.02 -15.05
CA CYS A 243 12.62 10.95 -14.18
C CYS A 243 12.26 11.28 -12.73
N ASN A 244 11.08 10.83 -12.30
CA ASN A 244 10.61 10.98 -10.93
C ASN A 244 10.75 9.69 -10.11
N VAL A 245 11.47 8.71 -10.63
CA VAL A 245 11.66 7.40 -10.00
C VAL A 245 12.28 7.58 -8.62
N HIS A 246 11.68 6.93 -7.62
CA HIS A 246 12.14 7.00 -6.25
C HIS A 246 13.61 6.56 -6.14
N TYR A 247 14.41 7.32 -5.41
CA TYR A 247 15.87 7.11 -5.31
C TYR A 247 16.25 5.78 -4.64
N GLY A 248 15.32 5.14 -3.92
CA GLY A 248 15.50 3.82 -3.31
C GLY A 248 15.15 2.64 -4.24
N THR A 249 14.85 2.90 -5.51
CA THR A 249 14.49 1.84 -6.47
C THR A 249 15.63 0.86 -6.66
N ASP A 250 15.36 -0.43 -6.39
CA ASP A 250 16.28 -1.54 -6.57
C ASP A 250 15.51 -2.79 -7.00
N PRO A 251 15.83 -3.40 -8.17
CA PRO A 251 15.14 -4.59 -8.65
C PRO A 251 15.32 -5.82 -7.76
N LEU A 252 16.31 -5.85 -6.86
CA LEU A 252 16.55 -7.00 -5.97
C LEU A 252 15.76 -6.93 -4.66
N ALA A 253 15.20 -5.77 -4.30
CA ALA A 253 14.49 -5.58 -3.02
C ALA A 253 13.20 -6.42 -2.92
N ILE A 254 12.64 -6.82 -4.07
CA ILE A 254 11.35 -7.51 -4.18
C ILE A 254 11.47 -9.03 -4.32
N PHE A 255 12.59 -9.61 -3.90
CA PHE A 255 12.81 -11.06 -3.91
C PHE A 255 13.18 -11.57 -2.52
N HIS A 256 13.17 -12.89 -2.34
CA HIS A 256 13.60 -13.53 -1.09
C HIS A 256 15.02 -14.04 -1.23
N LEU A 257 16.00 -13.22 -0.85
CA LEU A 257 17.42 -13.54 -1.04
C LEU A 257 18.06 -14.22 0.17
N ALA A 258 17.35 -14.37 1.30
CA ALA A 258 17.88 -15.06 2.48
C ALA A 258 18.41 -16.48 2.17
N PRO A 259 17.72 -17.33 1.38
CA PRO A 259 18.22 -18.67 1.06
C PRO A 259 19.53 -18.67 0.27
N LEU A 260 19.80 -17.64 -0.55
CA LEU A 260 21.05 -17.53 -1.30
C LEU A 260 22.24 -17.40 -0.35
N PHE A 261 22.15 -16.49 0.63
CA PHE A 261 23.22 -16.24 1.58
C PHE A 261 23.32 -17.36 2.62
N GLY A 262 22.19 -17.91 3.07
CA GLY A 262 22.16 -18.96 4.10
C GLY A 262 22.72 -20.31 3.62
N ASN A 263 22.55 -20.61 2.33
CA ASN A 263 23.03 -21.87 1.74
C ASN A 263 24.39 -21.72 1.02
N ALA A 264 25.00 -20.54 1.07
CA ALA A 264 26.24 -20.28 0.35
C ALA A 264 27.41 -21.09 0.96
N LYS A 265 28.12 -21.83 0.11
CA LYS A 265 29.36 -22.55 0.49
C LYS A 265 30.61 -21.66 0.39
N GLY A 266 30.46 -20.41 -0.02
CA GLY A 266 31.54 -19.47 -0.28
C GLY A 266 31.02 -18.03 -0.36
N LYS A 267 31.87 -17.11 -0.81
CA LYS A 267 31.50 -15.69 -0.94
C LYS A 267 30.44 -15.51 -2.03
N VAL A 268 29.26 -15.03 -1.65
CA VAL A 268 28.19 -14.64 -2.58
C VAL A 268 28.62 -13.39 -3.37
N THR A 269 28.43 -13.42 -4.68
CA THR A 269 28.71 -12.29 -5.56
C THR A 269 27.44 -11.55 -5.97
N MET A 270 27.58 -10.34 -6.53
CA MET A 270 26.44 -9.61 -7.11
C MET A 270 25.72 -10.39 -8.21
N ASN A 271 26.47 -11.19 -8.98
CA ASN A 271 25.91 -11.97 -10.07
C ASN A 271 25.05 -13.12 -9.54
N ASP A 272 25.46 -13.74 -8.43
CA ASP A 272 24.67 -14.78 -7.77
C ASP A 272 23.34 -14.22 -7.25
N ALA A 273 23.36 -13.00 -6.70
CA ALA A 273 22.15 -12.30 -6.24
C ALA A 273 21.18 -12.00 -7.40
N VAL A 274 21.69 -11.47 -8.52
CA VAL A 274 20.88 -11.21 -9.72
C VAL A 274 20.32 -12.51 -10.30
N ASN A 275 21.13 -13.56 -10.40
CA ASN A 275 20.70 -14.85 -10.91
C ASN A 275 19.62 -15.49 -10.01
N ALA A 276 19.77 -15.40 -8.69
CA ALA A 276 18.79 -15.92 -7.74
C ALA A 276 17.44 -15.18 -7.85
N ALA A 277 17.47 -13.86 -8.03
CA ALA A 277 16.27 -13.06 -8.26
C ALA A 277 15.62 -13.38 -9.61
N GLN A 278 16.41 -13.51 -10.67
CA GLN A 278 15.91 -13.91 -12.00
C GLN A 278 15.28 -15.29 -12.00
N LEU A 279 15.87 -16.26 -11.27
CA LEU A 279 15.30 -17.60 -11.12
C LEU A 279 13.98 -17.58 -10.35
N GLN A 280 13.88 -16.79 -9.28
CA GLN A 280 12.61 -16.61 -8.56
C GLN A 280 11.56 -15.99 -9.48
N PHE A 281 11.92 -14.93 -10.20
CA PHE A 281 11.03 -14.26 -11.14
C PHE A 281 10.50 -15.21 -12.22
N ASP A 282 11.38 -16.00 -12.83
CA ASP A 282 11.04 -17.03 -13.81
C ASP A 282 10.04 -18.04 -13.23
N ASN A 283 10.34 -18.59 -12.05
CA ASN A 283 9.44 -19.54 -11.38
C ASN A 283 8.06 -18.94 -11.07
N TRP A 284 8.01 -17.66 -10.66
CA TRP A 284 6.74 -17.00 -10.35
C TRP A 284 5.93 -16.70 -11.60
N CYS A 285 6.58 -16.23 -12.68
CA CYS A 285 5.92 -16.03 -13.96
C CYS A 285 5.42 -17.36 -14.54
N SER A 286 6.21 -18.43 -14.43
CA SER A 286 5.82 -19.78 -14.84
C SER A 286 4.57 -20.26 -14.07
N ALA A 287 4.54 -20.06 -12.75
CA ALA A 287 3.38 -20.42 -11.93
C ALA A 287 2.13 -19.61 -12.33
N PHE A 288 2.29 -18.31 -12.58
CA PHE A 288 1.21 -17.46 -13.08
C PHE A 288 0.70 -17.94 -14.44
N TYR A 289 1.57 -18.18 -15.42
CA TYR A 289 1.21 -18.70 -16.74
C TYR A 289 0.40 -20.01 -16.62
N ASN A 290 0.91 -20.96 -15.82
CA ASN A 290 0.22 -22.23 -15.60
C ASN A 290 -1.17 -22.05 -14.96
N SER A 291 -1.34 -21.07 -14.06
CA SER A 291 -2.62 -20.77 -13.43
C SER A 291 -3.69 -20.26 -14.41
N LEU A 292 -3.30 -19.70 -15.57
CA LEU A 292 -4.25 -19.22 -16.59
C LEU A 292 -4.99 -20.37 -17.30
N SER A 293 -4.45 -21.58 -17.20
CA SER A 293 -5.08 -22.81 -17.72
C SER A 293 -5.81 -23.61 -16.63
N ALA A 294 -5.77 -23.16 -15.36
CA ALA A 294 -6.45 -23.83 -14.27
C ALA A 294 -7.98 -23.69 -14.40
N PRO A 295 -8.77 -24.62 -13.79
CA PRO A 295 -10.23 -24.50 -13.75
C PRO A 295 -10.70 -23.19 -13.10
N SER A 296 -10.00 -22.76 -12.04
CA SER A 296 -10.21 -21.48 -11.39
C SER A 296 -9.08 -20.53 -11.75
N VAL A 297 -9.28 -19.74 -12.80
CA VAL A 297 -8.31 -18.73 -13.23
C VAL A 297 -8.27 -17.57 -12.22
N PRO A 298 -7.09 -17.11 -11.78
CA PRO A 298 -6.99 -15.94 -10.92
C PRO A 298 -7.58 -14.69 -11.58
N ALA A 299 -8.37 -13.91 -10.83
CA ALA A 299 -8.83 -12.60 -11.26
C ALA A 299 -7.90 -11.51 -10.72
N ILE A 300 -7.42 -10.62 -11.59
CA ILE A 300 -6.60 -9.46 -11.23
C ILE A 300 -7.37 -8.20 -11.66
N ARG A 301 -8.00 -7.55 -10.69
CA ARG A 301 -8.77 -6.32 -10.89
C ARG A 301 -7.85 -5.13 -10.68
N VAL A 302 -7.76 -4.30 -11.70
CA VAL A 302 -6.97 -3.07 -11.67
C VAL A 302 -7.89 -1.93 -11.25
N PHE A 303 -7.51 -1.19 -10.22
CA PHE A 303 -8.27 -0.05 -9.69
C PHE A 303 -7.37 1.17 -9.55
N LEU A 304 -7.57 2.16 -10.42
CA LEU A 304 -6.92 3.47 -10.29
C LEU A 304 -7.67 4.36 -9.29
N GLY A 305 -7.03 4.67 -8.17
CA GLY A 305 -7.53 5.61 -7.18
C GLY A 305 -6.70 5.65 -5.91
N GLU A 306 -6.83 6.72 -5.13
CA GLU A 306 -6.27 6.79 -3.78
C GLU A 306 -6.95 5.75 -2.89
N ALA A 307 -6.15 5.06 -2.07
CA ALA A 307 -6.60 3.97 -1.21
C ALA A 307 -7.87 4.33 -0.42
N MET A 308 -7.90 5.54 0.15
CA MET A 308 -9.04 6.02 0.91
C MET A 308 -10.29 6.23 0.03
N ALA A 309 -10.15 6.83 -1.14
CA ALA A 309 -11.28 7.02 -2.05
C ALA A 309 -11.87 5.67 -2.51
N VAL A 310 -10.99 4.71 -2.81
CA VAL A 310 -11.36 3.35 -3.22
C VAL A 310 -12.08 2.61 -2.10
N CYS A 311 -11.52 2.59 -0.89
CA CYS A 311 -12.16 1.95 0.26
C CYS A 311 -13.56 2.52 0.53
N ARG A 312 -13.73 3.84 0.43
CA ARG A 312 -15.04 4.50 0.60
C ARG A 312 -16.06 4.01 -0.43
N CYS A 313 -15.65 3.90 -1.69
CA CYS A 313 -16.53 3.45 -2.77
C CYS A 313 -16.90 1.97 -2.62
N LEU A 314 -15.93 1.11 -2.28
CA LEU A 314 -16.17 -0.31 -2.04
C LEU A 314 -17.12 -0.53 -0.85
N ASN A 315 -16.94 0.20 0.25
CA ASN A 315 -17.82 0.11 1.42
C ASN A 315 -19.26 0.55 1.08
N ALA A 316 -19.40 1.66 0.34
CA ALA A 316 -20.71 2.13 -0.09
C ALA A 316 -21.39 1.14 -1.04
N PHE A 317 -20.64 0.52 -1.96
CA PHE A 317 -21.17 -0.51 -2.83
C PHE A 317 -21.58 -1.77 -2.05
N ALA A 318 -20.76 -2.22 -1.10
CA ALA A 318 -21.10 -3.36 -0.24
C ALA A 318 -22.40 -3.12 0.56
N THR A 319 -22.60 -1.89 1.06
CA THR A 319 -23.75 -1.55 1.90
C THR A 319 -25.01 -1.21 1.11
N THR A 320 -24.88 -0.56 -0.06
CA THR A 320 -26.02 0.05 -0.77
C THR A 320 -26.10 -0.31 -2.25
N SER A 321 -25.17 -1.12 -2.76
CA SER A 321 -24.97 -1.41 -4.19
C SER A 321 -24.78 -0.16 -5.06
N THR A 322 -24.36 0.96 -4.46
CA THR A 322 -24.10 2.22 -5.16
C THR A 322 -22.83 2.11 -6.00
N LEU A 323 -22.97 2.19 -7.33
CA LEU A 323 -21.83 2.17 -8.27
C LEU A 323 -21.10 3.52 -8.38
N GLN A 324 -21.80 4.62 -8.08
CA GLN A 324 -21.29 5.99 -8.22
C GLN A 324 -21.61 6.80 -6.97
N LEU A 325 -20.63 6.88 -6.06
CA LEU A 325 -20.79 7.62 -4.80
C LEU A 325 -20.48 9.13 -4.93
N GLY A 326 -19.91 9.55 -6.07
CA GLY A 326 -19.48 10.94 -6.28
C GLY A 326 -18.13 11.26 -5.62
N VAL A 327 -17.28 10.25 -5.39
CA VAL A 327 -15.95 10.43 -4.78
C VAL A 327 -14.90 10.59 -5.87
N PRO A 328 -14.05 11.64 -5.84
CA PRO A 328 -12.94 11.78 -6.75
C PRO A 328 -11.92 10.64 -6.64
N VAL A 329 -11.27 10.30 -7.75
CA VAL A 329 -10.24 9.25 -7.79
C VAL A 329 -9.03 9.54 -6.90
N ALA A 330 -8.68 10.82 -6.72
CA ALA A 330 -7.57 11.28 -5.90
C ALA A 330 -7.75 12.78 -5.56
N GLN A 331 -6.98 13.29 -4.60
CA GLN A 331 -6.87 14.73 -4.40
C GLN A 331 -6.45 15.45 -5.70
N TRP A 332 -6.96 16.68 -5.88
CA TRP A 332 -6.70 17.50 -7.07
C TRP A 332 -7.14 16.90 -8.41
N LYS A 333 -7.98 15.86 -8.40
CA LYS A 333 -8.62 15.29 -9.59
C LYS A 333 -10.12 15.55 -9.55
N THR A 334 -10.71 15.79 -10.72
CA THR A 334 -12.15 15.99 -10.88
C THR A 334 -12.88 14.72 -11.33
N HIS A 335 -12.15 13.71 -11.81
CA HIS A 335 -12.73 12.43 -12.22
C HIS A 335 -13.26 11.68 -11.00
N LEU A 336 -14.51 11.24 -11.10
CA LEU A 336 -15.19 10.53 -10.02
C LEU A 336 -15.07 9.02 -10.25
N ILE A 337 -14.96 8.27 -9.14
CA ILE A 337 -14.99 6.82 -9.17
C ILE A 337 -16.40 6.36 -9.57
N SER A 338 -16.46 5.59 -10.65
CA SER A 338 -17.64 4.86 -11.10
C SER A 338 -17.25 3.40 -11.29
N LEU A 339 -17.75 2.55 -10.40
CA LEU A 339 -17.51 1.11 -10.47
C LEU A 339 -18.09 0.54 -11.78
N ASN A 340 -17.36 -0.38 -12.39
CA ASN A 340 -17.78 -1.06 -13.60
C ASN A 340 -18.94 -2.00 -13.29
N LYS A 341 -20.11 -1.71 -13.84
CA LYS A 341 -21.33 -2.50 -13.62
C LYS A 341 -21.14 -3.96 -14.03
N ASP A 342 -20.58 -4.21 -15.21
CA ASP A 342 -20.41 -5.58 -15.73
C ASP A 342 -19.51 -6.43 -14.83
N ASP A 343 -18.60 -5.79 -14.09
CA ASP A 343 -17.65 -6.48 -13.23
C ASP A 343 -18.20 -6.66 -11.80
N TYR A 344 -18.77 -5.60 -11.23
CA TYR A 344 -19.26 -5.60 -9.84
C TYR A 344 -20.66 -6.18 -9.68
N VAL A 345 -21.57 -5.94 -10.63
CA VAL A 345 -22.95 -6.44 -10.58
C VAL A 345 -23.04 -7.80 -11.26
N ASP A 346 -22.63 -7.90 -12.52
CA ASP A 346 -22.81 -9.13 -13.30
C ASP A 346 -21.69 -10.14 -13.05
N GLY A 347 -20.46 -9.65 -12.83
CA GLY A 347 -19.26 -10.45 -12.57
C GLY A 347 -19.00 -10.76 -11.09
N CYS A 348 -19.88 -10.30 -10.18
CA CYS A 348 -19.78 -10.50 -8.73
C CYS A 348 -18.39 -10.14 -8.16
N ALA A 349 -17.82 -9.00 -8.55
CA ALA A 349 -16.57 -8.52 -7.97
C ALA A 349 -16.70 -8.34 -6.45
N PRO A 350 -15.66 -8.72 -5.67
CA PRO A 350 -15.69 -8.53 -4.23
C PRO A 350 -15.64 -7.05 -3.86
N ALA A 351 -16.44 -6.68 -2.86
CA ALA A 351 -16.40 -5.38 -2.19
C ALA A 351 -16.05 -5.51 -0.70
N LEU A 352 -16.09 -6.73 -0.18
CA LEU A 352 -15.57 -7.15 1.12
C LEU A 352 -14.48 -8.19 0.86
N PHE A 353 -13.49 -8.25 1.75
CA PHE A 353 -12.25 -8.97 1.53
C PHE A 353 -11.86 -9.74 2.79
N ASN A 354 -11.44 -10.99 2.64
CA ASN A 354 -10.82 -11.73 3.75
C ASN A 354 -9.34 -11.39 3.90
N VAL A 355 -8.71 -10.78 2.90
CA VAL A 355 -7.34 -10.28 3.02
C VAL A 355 -7.27 -8.85 2.53
N ILE A 356 -6.72 -7.96 3.35
CA ILE A 356 -6.35 -6.60 2.94
C ILE A 356 -4.87 -6.42 3.22
N GLU A 357 -4.10 -6.03 2.22
CA GLU A 357 -2.69 -5.65 2.33
C GLU A 357 -2.57 -4.17 2.00
N THR A 358 -1.86 -3.41 2.84
CA THR A 358 -1.86 -1.94 2.74
C THR A 358 -0.51 -1.34 2.38
N SER A 359 0.47 -2.16 1.99
CA SER A 359 1.85 -1.72 1.76
C SER A 359 2.34 -0.87 2.95
N ASN A 360 3.18 0.12 2.68
CA ASN A 360 3.63 1.13 3.63
C ASN A 360 2.70 2.36 3.71
N MET A 361 1.40 2.23 3.35
CA MET A 361 0.47 3.36 3.33
C MET A 361 0.28 4.02 4.69
N GLU A 362 0.49 3.29 5.79
CA GLU A 362 0.46 3.84 7.16
C GLU A 362 1.37 5.07 7.30
N ASP A 363 2.55 5.05 6.67
CA ASP A 363 3.53 6.14 6.72
C ASP A 363 3.03 7.43 6.03
N HIS A 364 2.00 7.32 5.20
CA HIS A 364 1.47 8.40 4.38
C HIS A 364 0.12 8.89 4.87
N ILE A 365 -0.78 7.98 5.28
CA ILE A 365 -2.16 8.32 5.63
C ILE A 365 -2.46 8.23 7.13
N GLY A 366 -1.56 7.64 7.92
CA GLY A 366 -1.74 7.40 9.36
C GLY A 366 -2.51 6.11 9.68
N LEU A 367 -2.12 5.45 10.76
CA LEU A 367 -2.64 4.15 11.17
C LEU A 367 -4.16 4.18 11.45
N LEU A 368 -4.65 5.16 12.21
CA LEU A 368 -6.08 5.22 12.53
C LEU A 368 -6.95 5.44 11.30
N ASN A 369 -6.53 6.32 10.38
CA ASN A 369 -7.25 6.52 9.11
C ASN A 369 -7.31 5.23 8.29
N LEU A 370 -6.18 4.52 8.21
CA LEU A 370 -6.10 3.25 7.51
C LEU A 370 -7.01 2.19 8.13
N LEU A 371 -7.05 2.06 9.46
CA LEU A 371 -7.96 1.15 10.15
C LEU A 371 -9.42 1.54 9.92
N VAL A 372 -9.77 2.83 10.04
CA VAL A 372 -11.12 3.34 9.77
C VAL A 372 -11.58 3.03 8.33
N ALA A 373 -10.66 3.06 7.38
CA ALA A 373 -10.94 2.75 5.99
C ALA A 373 -11.14 1.26 5.68
N THR A 374 -10.33 0.42 6.31
CA THR A 374 -10.16 -0.98 5.91
C THR A 374 -11.01 -1.92 6.75
N VAL A 375 -11.22 -1.63 8.03
CA VAL A 375 -12.04 -2.48 8.93
C VAL A 375 -13.45 -2.74 8.37
N PRO A 376 -14.18 -1.74 7.83
CA PRO A 376 -15.51 -1.99 7.24
C PRO A 376 -15.50 -2.89 6.00
N LEU A 377 -14.35 -3.07 5.36
CA LEU A 377 -14.19 -3.92 4.17
C LEU A 377 -13.77 -5.35 4.52
N LEU A 378 -13.47 -5.64 5.78
CA LEU A 378 -13.13 -6.98 6.22
C LEU A 378 -14.36 -7.88 6.16
N SER A 379 -14.22 -9.02 5.52
CA SER A 379 -15.30 -9.99 5.41
C SER A 379 -15.65 -10.56 6.79
N PRO A 380 -16.91 -10.49 7.24
CA PRO A 380 -17.33 -11.10 8.49
C PRO A 380 -17.44 -12.63 8.38
N SER A 381 -17.48 -13.17 7.16
CA SER A 381 -17.83 -14.57 6.90
C SER A 381 -16.73 -15.57 7.25
N THR A 382 -15.48 -15.12 7.43
CA THR A 382 -14.35 -16.05 7.64
C THR A 382 -13.49 -15.64 8.82
N ARG A 383 -13.22 -16.62 9.70
CA ARG A 383 -12.33 -16.43 10.87
C ARG A 383 -10.87 -16.24 10.47
N SER A 384 -10.51 -16.59 9.23
CA SER A 384 -9.17 -16.41 8.69
C SER A 384 -8.89 -15.00 8.18
N THR A 385 -9.85 -14.08 8.29
CA THR A 385 -9.70 -12.70 7.81
C THR A 385 -8.47 -12.02 8.43
N ALA A 386 -7.67 -11.38 7.58
CA ALA A 386 -6.43 -10.73 7.96
C ALA A 386 -6.24 -9.38 7.26
N LEU A 387 -5.80 -8.39 8.03
CA LEU A 387 -5.36 -7.08 7.55
C LEU A 387 -3.85 -6.96 7.80
N TYR A 388 -3.07 -6.85 6.74
CA TYR A 388 -1.63 -6.67 6.78
C TYR A 388 -1.30 -5.19 6.63
N VAL A 389 -0.71 -4.63 7.69
CA VAL A 389 -0.23 -3.25 7.73
C VAL A 389 1.28 -3.23 7.82
N GLU A 390 1.94 -2.47 6.97
CA GLU A 390 3.38 -2.23 7.03
C GLU A 390 3.69 -0.74 7.24
N SER A 391 4.80 -0.47 7.92
CA SER A 391 5.39 0.86 8.07
C SER A 391 6.89 0.73 7.84
N LEU A 392 7.48 1.64 7.09
CA LEU A 392 8.93 1.71 6.82
C LEU A 392 9.60 2.88 7.51
N LEU A 393 8.83 3.85 8.00
CA LEU A 393 9.32 5.08 8.60
C LEU A 393 8.90 5.18 10.06
N PHE A 394 9.71 5.84 10.88
CA PHE A 394 9.37 6.08 12.28
C PHE A 394 9.73 7.53 12.68
N GLY A 395 8.77 8.26 13.26
CA GLY A 395 8.85 9.68 13.64
C GLY A 395 9.31 9.94 15.05
N GLY A 396 9.10 8.98 15.95
CA GLY A 396 9.37 9.09 17.36
C GLY A 396 10.86 9.11 17.71
N LYS A 397 11.13 9.14 19.01
CA LYS A 397 12.47 9.02 19.59
C LYS A 397 12.96 7.57 19.54
N ASP A 398 12.04 6.61 19.63
CA ASP A 398 12.33 5.17 19.71
C ASP A 398 11.39 4.41 18.77
N ALA A 399 11.95 3.84 17.70
CA ALA A 399 11.19 3.08 16.72
C ALA A 399 10.50 1.85 17.32
N THR A 400 11.00 1.34 18.45
CA THR A 400 10.47 0.12 19.09
C THR A 400 9.21 0.35 19.92
N LYS A 401 8.87 1.62 20.20
CA LYS A 401 7.71 2.01 21.01
C LYS A 401 6.62 2.70 20.20
N GLU A 402 6.98 3.26 19.06
CA GLU A 402 6.13 4.15 18.27
C GLU A 402 4.81 3.51 17.82
N PHE A 403 4.77 2.19 17.61
CA PHE A 403 3.53 1.51 17.22
C PHE A 403 2.38 1.73 18.19
N ALA A 404 2.63 1.59 19.49
CA ALA A 404 1.60 1.81 20.51
C ALA A 404 1.24 3.30 20.60
N GLU A 405 2.23 4.18 20.44
CA GLU A 405 2.02 5.63 20.45
C GLU A 405 1.13 6.10 19.28
N ARG A 406 1.22 5.47 18.10
CA ARG A 406 0.39 5.79 16.92
C ARG A 406 -1.08 5.44 17.04
N LEU A 407 -1.45 4.62 18.03
CA LEU A 407 -2.82 4.22 18.29
C LEU A 407 -3.56 5.20 19.21
N HIS A 408 -2.82 6.06 19.91
CA HIS A 408 -3.36 7.08 20.82
C HIS A 408 -4.21 6.52 21.98
N ALA A 409 -4.09 5.21 22.24
CA ALA A 409 -4.71 4.47 23.33
C ALA A 409 -4.04 3.08 23.44
N ASP A 410 -4.33 2.37 24.52
CA ASP A 410 -3.87 0.99 24.71
C ASP A 410 -4.35 0.06 23.58
N ILE A 411 -3.49 -0.88 23.16
CA ILE A 411 -3.75 -1.80 22.05
C ILE A 411 -5.01 -2.66 22.31
N THR A 412 -5.24 -3.10 23.56
CA THR A 412 -6.45 -3.86 23.92
C THR A 412 -7.68 -2.98 23.78
N VAL A 413 -7.60 -1.72 24.21
CA VAL A 413 -8.73 -0.78 24.12
C VAL A 413 -9.09 -0.50 22.66
N ILE A 414 -8.12 -0.18 21.80
CA ILE A 414 -8.38 -0.04 20.36
C ILE A 414 -8.92 -1.33 19.77
N GLY A 415 -8.39 -2.47 20.21
CA GLY A 415 -8.88 -3.79 19.82
C GLY A 415 -10.37 -3.99 20.12
N LEU A 416 -10.83 -3.60 21.30
CA LEU A 416 -12.24 -3.66 21.70
C LEU A 416 -13.10 -2.69 20.90
N LEU A 417 -12.63 -1.46 20.69
CA LEU A 417 -13.35 -0.40 19.99
C LEU A 417 -13.57 -0.76 18.51
N LEU A 418 -12.50 -1.19 17.82
CA LEU A 418 -12.49 -1.45 16.37
C LEU A 418 -12.75 -2.91 15.99
N GLY A 419 -12.63 -3.84 16.94
CA GLY A 419 -12.82 -5.28 16.70
C GLY A 419 -11.72 -5.96 15.91
N VAL A 420 -10.59 -5.29 15.75
CA VAL A 420 -9.39 -5.84 15.14
C VAL A 420 -8.23 -5.63 16.07
N THR A 421 -7.37 -6.62 16.20
CA THR A 421 -6.23 -6.56 17.14
C THR A 421 -5.00 -7.15 16.48
N PRO A 422 -3.79 -6.64 16.78
CA PRO A 422 -2.55 -7.23 16.30
C PRO A 422 -2.44 -8.68 16.78
N LEU A 423 -2.21 -9.60 15.84
CA LEU A 423 -2.11 -11.03 16.12
C LEU A 423 -0.99 -11.33 17.10
N ASP A 424 0.18 -10.72 16.89
CA ASP A 424 1.37 -10.94 17.72
C ASP A 424 1.17 -10.44 19.17
N TYR A 425 0.31 -9.44 19.35
CA TYR A 425 -0.09 -8.95 20.68
C TYR A 425 -1.02 -9.95 21.39
N LEU A 426 -1.99 -10.51 20.67
CA LEU A 426 -2.92 -11.50 21.23
C LEU A 426 -2.25 -12.85 21.51
N SER A 427 -1.38 -13.31 20.63
CA SER A 427 -0.75 -14.63 20.70
C SER A 427 0.50 -14.66 21.58
N GLY A 428 1.13 -13.51 21.80
CA GLY A 428 2.42 -13.39 22.49
C GLY A 428 3.62 -13.90 21.68
N PHE A 429 3.44 -14.21 20.38
CA PHE A 429 4.53 -14.63 19.49
C PHE A 429 4.33 -14.11 18.06
N THR A 430 5.41 -14.03 17.29
CA THR A 430 5.39 -13.68 15.87
C THR A 430 6.11 -14.73 15.04
N SER A 431 5.63 -14.99 13.81
CA SER A 431 6.32 -15.86 12.85
C SER A 431 7.35 -15.11 12.00
N ARG A 432 7.42 -13.77 12.11
CA ARG A 432 8.33 -12.92 11.33
C ARG A 432 9.45 -12.38 12.21
N SER A 433 10.69 -12.55 11.78
CA SER A 433 11.85 -12.00 12.49
C SER A 433 12.06 -10.52 12.13
N ASN A 434 12.10 -9.65 13.13
CA ASN A 434 12.50 -8.23 13.02
C ASN A 434 13.91 -7.96 13.58
N VAL A 435 14.68 -9.01 13.92
CA VAL A 435 15.99 -8.90 14.58
C VAL A 435 16.97 -8.06 13.77
N HIS A 436 16.90 -8.15 12.43
CA HIS A 436 17.75 -7.35 11.55
C HIS A 436 17.45 -5.85 11.66
N GLU A 437 16.17 -5.45 11.76
CA GLU A 437 15.80 -4.05 12.00
C GLU A 437 16.29 -3.57 13.38
N LEU A 438 16.15 -4.39 14.43
CA LEU A 438 16.61 -4.06 15.78
C LEU A 438 18.13 -3.87 15.84
N ILE A 439 18.90 -4.82 15.29
CA ILE A 439 20.36 -4.74 15.23
C ILE A 439 20.78 -3.49 14.45
N MET A 440 20.13 -3.20 13.31
CA MET A 440 20.43 -2.03 12.50
C MET A 440 20.10 -0.73 13.24
N HIS A 441 18.95 -0.66 13.90
CA HIS A 441 18.54 0.50 14.69
C HIS A 441 19.55 0.80 15.81
N LEU A 442 19.99 -0.25 16.53
CA LEU A 442 21.02 -0.13 17.57
C LEU A 442 22.40 0.26 16.99
N ALA A 443 22.82 -0.38 15.90
CA ALA A 443 24.11 -0.11 15.26
C ALA A 443 24.21 1.32 14.73
N THR A 444 23.09 1.87 14.25
CA THR A 444 23.01 3.26 13.76
C THR A 444 22.66 4.26 14.87
N LYS A 445 22.54 3.83 16.13
CA LYS A 445 22.12 4.66 17.28
C LYS A 445 20.83 5.44 16.98
N GLY A 446 19.90 4.83 16.24
CA GLY A 446 18.64 5.47 15.84
C GLY A 446 18.77 6.63 14.83
N SER A 447 19.95 6.83 14.22
CA SER A 447 20.17 7.88 13.22
C SER A 447 19.53 7.60 11.86
N THR A 448 19.09 6.36 11.63
CA THR A 448 18.29 6.00 10.44
C THR A 448 16.85 6.44 10.64
N SER A 449 16.21 6.95 9.58
CA SER A 449 14.79 7.31 9.60
C SER A 449 13.86 6.14 9.25
N GLN A 450 14.44 5.03 8.80
CA GLN A 450 13.72 3.84 8.38
C GLN A 450 13.77 2.77 9.48
N PHE A 451 12.61 2.15 9.72
CA PHE A 451 12.45 0.97 10.56
C PHE A 451 11.26 0.19 10.01
N HIS A 452 11.49 -1.00 9.48
CA HIS A 452 10.42 -1.79 8.87
C HIS A 452 9.65 -2.54 9.96
N GLN A 453 8.40 -2.15 10.13
CA GLN A 453 7.45 -2.84 10.97
C GLN A 453 6.36 -3.45 10.10
N VAL A 454 6.01 -4.70 10.40
CA VAL A 454 4.86 -5.36 9.78
C VAL A 454 3.96 -5.92 10.85
N THR A 455 2.67 -5.68 10.73
CA THR A 455 1.67 -6.10 11.71
C THR A 455 0.51 -6.78 11.00
N THR A 456 0.19 -7.99 11.43
CA THR A 456 -1.03 -8.68 11.03
C THR A 456 -2.12 -8.37 12.04
N TRP A 457 -3.21 -7.76 11.58
CA TRP A 457 -4.43 -7.52 12.35
C TRP A 457 -5.45 -8.59 12.01
N LYS A 458 -6.12 -9.13 13.03
CA LYS A 458 -7.24 -10.06 12.86
C LYS A 458 -8.45 -9.58 13.63
N LEU A 459 -9.63 -10.06 13.23
CA LEU A 459 -10.85 -9.88 14.01
C LEU A 459 -10.63 -10.40 15.43
N THR A 460 -10.98 -9.63 16.46
CA THR A 460 -10.68 -9.99 17.86
C THR A 460 -11.23 -11.38 18.24
N ALA A 461 -12.35 -11.78 17.65
CA ALA A 461 -12.98 -13.09 17.88
C ALA A 461 -12.32 -14.25 17.10
N SER A 462 -11.40 -14.00 16.16
CA SER A 462 -10.83 -15.07 15.30
C SER A 462 -10.01 -16.10 16.08
N GLY A 463 -9.49 -15.72 17.24
CA GLY A 463 -8.66 -16.58 18.09
C GLY A 463 -9.44 -17.47 19.06
N ASP A 464 -10.77 -17.30 19.16
CA ASP A 464 -11.59 -18.03 20.12
C ASP A 464 -12.38 -19.17 19.45
N ALA A 465 -12.03 -20.41 19.79
CA ALA A 465 -12.71 -21.60 19.29
C ALA A 465 -14.15 -21.74 19.83
N PHE A 466 -14.46 -21.10 20.95
CA PHE A 466 -15.73 -21.23 21.67
C PHE A 466 -16.79 -20.19 21.28
N ILE A 467 -16.40 -19.08 20.64
CA ILE A 467 -17.31 -18.01 20.16
C ILE A 467 -18.14 -18.44 18.92
N GLY A 468 -18.31 -19.75 18.70
CA GLY A 468 -18.37 -20.31 17.36
C GLY A 468 -19.52 -21.24 16.98
N GLN A 469 -20.71 -21.12 17.56
CA GLN A 469 -21.86 -21.95 17.13
C GLN A 469 -23.02 -21.19 16.45
N GLY A 470 -22.93 -19.87 16.24
CA GLY A 470 -23.90 -19.12 15.43
C GLY A 470 -23.47 -17.67 15.17
N GLU A 471 -23.99 -17.06 14.11
CA GLU A 471 -23.82 -15.62 13.80
C GLU A 471 -24.43 -14.70 14.88
N GLU A 472 -25.24 -15.24 15.80
CA GLU A 472 -26.01 -14.48 16.79
C GLU A 472 -25.31 -14.31 18.16
N ASP A 473 -24.17 -14.97 18.43
CA ASP A 473 -23.59 -15.05 19.79
C ASP A 473 -22.33 -14.19 20.05
N LEU A 474 -21.93 -13.33 19.11
CA LEU A 474 -20.85 -12.36 19.37
C LEU A 474 -21.35 -11.24 20.28
N LEU A 475 -21.18 -11.41 21.60
CA LEU A 475 -21.42 -10.35 22.57
C LEU A 475 -20.49 -9.17 22.28
N LEU A 476 -21.07 -8.07 21.79
CA LEU A 476 -20.36 -6.81 21.65
C LEU A 476 -19.98 -6.28 23.03
N PRO A 477 -18.80 -5.65 23.17
CA PRO A 477 -18.43 -5.02 24.43
C PRO A 477 -19.43 -3.90 24.77
N ALA A 478 -19.95 -3.93 25.99
CA ALA A 478 -20.72 -2.83 26.55
C ALA A 478 -19.76 -1.85 27.24
N PHE A 479 -19.92 -0.56 26.99
CA PHE A 479 -19.07 0.48 27.55
C PHE A 479 -19.87 1.39 28.48
N ASP A 480 -19.28 1.73 29.63
CA ASP A 480 -19.81 2.82 30.44
C ASP A 480 -19.69 4.15 29.68
N SER A 481 -20.80 4.87 29.54
CA SER A 481 -20.83 6.09 28.71
C SER A 481 -19.83 7.15 29.19
N ARG A 482 -19.59 7.24 30.50
CA ARG A 482 -18.69 8.25 31.07
C ARG A 482 -17.22 7.88 30.85
N GLN A 483 -16.88 6.60 31.00
CA GLN A 483 -15.54 6.09 30.72
C GLN A 483 -15.21 6.22 29.23
N LEU A 484 -16.12 5.79 28.34
CA LEU A 484 -15.92 5.89 26.90
C LEU A 484 -15.82 7.35 26.45
N GLY A 485 -16.70 8.23 26.91
CA GLY A 485 -16.63 9.66 26.56
C GLY A 485 -15.33 10.34 27.01
N THR A 486 -14.80 9.93 28.18
CA THR A 486 -13.49 10.43 28.66
C THR A 486 -12.35 9.88 27.82
N LEU A 487 -12.33 8.58 27.55
CA LEU A 487 -11.32 7.94 26.71
C LEU A 487 -11.26 8.54 25.30
N LEU A 488 -12.42 8.78 24.69
CA LEU A 488 -12.50 9.39 23.37
C LEU A 488 -11.94 10.82 23.38
N TYR A 489 -12.07 11.54 24.49
CA TYR A 489 -11.43 12.83 24.67
C TYR A 489 -9.91 12.69 24.81
N ASP A 490 -9.43 11.72 25.58
CA ASP A 490 -8.00 11.46 25.72
C ASP A 490 -7.36 11.15 24.35
N ILE A 491 -8.00 10.31 23.53
CA ILE A 491 -7.56 10.04 22.15
C ILE A 491 -7.57 11.32 21.30
N TYR A 492 -8.64 12.13 21.37
CA TYR A 492 -8.73 13.41 20.66
C TYR A 492 -7.61 14.36 21.07
N HIS A 493 -7.34 14.45 22.36
CA HIS A 493 -6.30 15.30 22.94
C HIS A 493 -4.92 14.90 22.40
N GLU A 494 -4.57 13.62 22.47
CA GLU A 494 -3.28 13.13 21.93
C GLU A 494 -3.14 13.34 20.42
N LEU A 495 -4.24 13.25 19.66
CA LEU A 495 -4.21 13.48 18.21
C LEU A 495 -3.88 14.93 17.85
N PHE A 496 -4.32 15.89 18.67
CA PHE A 496 -4.29 17.32 18.31
C PHE A 496 -3.44 18.18 19.24
N GLU A 497 -2.84 17.64 20.31
CA GLU A 497 -1.99 18.40 21.23
C GLU A 497 -0.79 19.06 20.56
N HIS A 498 -0.30 18.46 19.46
CA HIS A 498 0.82 18.96 18.69
C HIS A 498 0.49 20.19 17.83
N GLU A 499 -0.79 20.52 17.65
CA GLU A 499 -1.22 21.73 16.93
C GLU A 499 -1.04 22.99 17.79
N ASP A 500 -1.00 22.85 19.11
CA ASP A 500 -0.66 23.95 20.01
C ASP A 500 0.86 24.17 20.02
N ALA A 501 1.28 25.38 19.67
CA ALA A 501 2.70 25.70 19.52
C ALA A 501 3.52 25.45 20.80
N LEU A 502 2.97 25.75 21.99
CA LEU A 502 3.70 25.57 23.25
C LEU A 502 3.88 24.07 23.56
N ASN A 503 2.84 23.28 23.35
CA ASN A 503 2.92 21.83 23.49
C ASN A 503 3.86 21.21 22.46
N PHE A 504 3.82 21.66 21.20
CA PHE A 504 4.75 21.21 20.17
C PHE A 504 6.21 21.42 20.58
N PHE A 505 6.58 22.61 21.08
CA PHE A 505 7.94 22.87 21.54
C PHE A 505 8.31 22.00 22.75
N LYS A 506 7.41 21.85 23.73
CA LYS A 506 7.63 21.07 24.95
C LYS A 506 7.84 19.59 24.66
N LEU A 507 6.99 18.98 23.83
CA LEU A 507 7.04 17.55 23.49
C LEU A 507 8.30 17.21 22.69
N ASN A 508 8.78 18.17 21.89
CA ASN A 508 9.88 17.99 20.96
C ASN A 508 11.23 18.58 21.40
N GLU A 509 11.39 19.01 22.65
CA GLU A 509 12.63 19.66 23.15
C GLU A 509 13.91 18.85 22.84
N GLY A 510 13.85 17.52 22.99
CA GLY A 510 14.98 16.63 22.70
C GLY A 510 15.13 16.16 21.24
N ASN A 511 14.22 16.54 20.34
CA ASN A 511 14.17 16.05 18.96
C ASN A 511 13.66 17.10 17.95
N PHE A 512 13.81 18.39 18.28
CA PHE A 512 13.12 19.49 17.59
C PHE A 512 13.37 19.51 16.08
N LYS A 513 14.60 19.25 15.65
CA LYS A 513 14.96 19.23 14.22
C LYS A 513 14.14 18.19 13.43
N LYS A 514 14.07 16.94 13.93
CA LYS A 514 13.31 15.86 13.26
C LYS A 514 11.81 16.13 13.31
N ALA A 515 11.32 16.70 14.41
CA ALA A 515 9.92 17.10 14.54
C ALA A 515 9.53 18.20 13.54
N LEU A 516 10.38 19.22 13.37
CA LEU A 516 10.18 20.29 12.39
C LEU A 516 10.27 19.78 10.94
N GLU A 517 11.19 18.86 10.65
CA GLU A 517 11.27 18.21 9.32
C GLU A 517 9.98 17.43 8.98
N ARG A 518 9.24 16.98 10.00
CA ARG A 518 8.01 16.18 9.86
C ARG A 518 6.72 16.95 10.12
N SER A 519 6.78 18.21 10.56
CA SER A 519 5.58 18.98 10.92
C SER A 519 4.65 19.25 9.74
N ASN A 520 5.15 19.07 8.51
CA ASN A 520 4.35 19.17 7.27
C ASN A 520 3.55 17.88 6.96
N ILE A 521 3.78 16.79 7.69
CA ILE A 521 3.06 15.53 7.55
C ILE A 521 1.91 15.54 8.53
N ILE A 522 0.71 15.87 8.04
CA ILE A 522 -0.51 15.88 8.83
C ILE A 522 -1.33 14.66 8.42
N HIS A 523 -1.53 13.73 9.35
CA HIS A 523 -2.36 12.55 9.09
C HIS A 523 -3.82 12.78 9.46
N TYR A 524 -4.06 13.47 10.57
CA TYR A 524 -5.39 13.52 11.19
C TYR A 524 -5.96 14.93 11.16
N ILE A 525 -7.24 15.02 10.82
CA ILE A 525 -8.05 16.24 10.93
C ILE A 525 -9.32 15.92 11.73
N ARG A 526 -10.12 16.94 12.09
CA ARG A 526 -11.31 16.71 12.92
C ARG A 526 -12.31 15.76 12.27
N GLU A 527 -12.44 15.82 10.94
CA GLU A 527 -13.24 14.85 10.18
C GLU A 527 -12.69 13.41 10.31
N SER A 528 -11.36 13.21 10.35
CA SER A 528 -10.75 11.89 10.57
C SER A 528 -11.16 11.28 11.90
N PHE A 529 -11.08 12.09 12.97
CA PHE A 529 -11.52 11.69 14.30
C PHE A 529 -13.02 11.39 14.35
N VAL A 530 -13.85 12.23 13.72
CA VAL A 530 -15.30 11.98 13.65
C VAL A 530 -15.64 10.69 12.93
N LEU A 531 -14.91 10.32 11.88
CA LEU A 531 -15.10 9.04 11.19
C LEU A 531 -14.65 7.85 12.02
N PHE A 532 -13.62 8.02 12.84
CA PHE A 532 -13.24 7.05 13.87
C PHE A 532 -14.37 6.86 14.90
N LEU A 533 -14.96 7.94 15.41
CA LEU A 533 -16.14 7.89 16.28
C LEU A 533 -17.32 7.19 15.61
N LYS A 534 -17.57 7.48 14.32
CA LYS A 534 -18.63 6.85 13.54
C LYS A 534 -18.43 5.34 13.47
N LEU A 535 -17.21 4.88 13.16
CA LEU A 535 -16.89 3.47 13.14
C LEU A 535 -17.13 2.81 14.50
N ILE A 536 -16.69 3.44 15.60
CA ILE A 536 -16.93 2.94 16.96
C ILE A 536 -18.42 2.82 17.24
N LYS A 537 -19.19 3.87 16.97
CA LYS A 537 -20.64 3.93 17.17
C LYS A 537 -21.36 2.81 16.42
N GLU A 538 -21.13 2.73 15.11
CA GLU A 538 -21.81 1.78 14.22
C GLU A 538 -21.42 0.33 14.54
N ARG A 539 -20.13 0.07 14.79
CA ARG A 539 -19.64 -1.28 15.09
C ARG A 539 -20.15 -1.79 16.43
N ASN A 540 -20.07 -0.97 17.48
CA ASN A 540 -20.46 -1.38 18.83
C ASN A 540 -21.97 -1.22 19.07
N ARG A 541 -22.74 -0.82 18.04
CA ARG A 541 -24.20 -0.62 18.09
C ARG A 541 -24.63 0.27 19.26
N THR A 542 -23.80 1.26 19.61
CA THR A 542 -24.09 2.21 20.69
C THR A 542 -24.93 3.33 20.10
N GLU A 543 -26.24 3.28 20.30
CA GLU A 543 -27.19 4.22 19.70
C GLU A 543 -28.10 4.89 20.75
N GLY A 544 -28.90 5.86 20.30
CA GLY A 544 -29.86 6.55 21.16
C GLY A 544 -29.22 7.33 22.30
N GLU A 545 -29.85 7.28 23.48
CA GLU A 545 -29.42 8.05 24.66
C GLU A 545 -28.02 7.69 25.17
N GLU A 546 -27.59 6.44 25.02
CA GLU A 546 -26.28 6.01 25.52
C GLU A 546 -25.15 6.71 24.76
N TRP A 547 -25.25 6.79 23.43
CA TRP A 547 -24.28 7.52 22.62
C TRP A 547 -24.33 9.03 22.88
N VAL A 548 -25.52 9.58 23.11
CA VAL A 548 -25.65 10.99 23.51
C VAL A 548 -24.87 11.26 24.80
N ARG A 549 -25.00 10.41 25.83
CA ARG A 549 -24.24 10.56 27.08
C ARG A 549 -22.72 10.45 26.89
N VAL A 550 -22.26 9.58 25.98
CA VAL A 550 -20.83 9.49 25.59
C VAL A 550 -20.35 10.82 25.02
N MET A 551 -21.10 11.39 24.08
CA MET A 551 -20.73 12.64 23.40
C MET A 551 -20.86 13.87 24.31
N GLU A 552 -21.88 13.92 25.17
CA GLU A 552 -22.00 14.96 26.21
C GLU A 552 -20.79 14.92 27.14
N ARG A 553 -20.41 13.73 27.61
CA ARG A 553 -19.20 13.58 28.43
C ARG A 553 -17.95 14.05 27.69
N PHE A 554 -17.75 13.63 26.44
CA PHE A 554 -16.63 14.06 25.62
C PHE A 554 -16.55 15.60 25.53
N LEU A 555 -17.68 16.25 25.23
CA LEU A 555 -17.77 17.71 25.10
C LEU A 555 -17.58 18.43 26.44
N ASP A 556 -18.06 17.87 27.54
CA ASP A 556 -17.85 18.44 28.88
C ASP A 556 -16.37 18.43 29.25
N VAL A 557 -15.66 17.32 29.00
CA VAL A 557 -14.20 17.26 29.23
C VAL A 557 -13.47 18.25 28.32
N HIS A 558 -13.87 18.32 27.05
CA HIS A 558 -13.31 19.28 26.08
C HIS A 558 -13.43 20.74 26.52
N ARG A 559 -14.57 21.13 27.09
CA ARG A 559 -14.79 22.50 27.57
C ARG A 559 -13.97 22.84 28.81
N GLU A 560 -13.80 21.88 29.72
CA GLU A 560 -13.12 22.08 31.00
C GLU A 560 -11.59 21.98 30.89
N ASP A 561 -11.07 21.27 29.88
CA ASP A 561 -9.63 21.22 29.64
C ASP A 561 -9.12 22.50 28.97
N HIS A 562 -8.03 23.05 29.51
CA HIS A 562 -7.38 24.27 29.04
C HIS A 562 -5.91 24.03 28.65
N SER A 563 -5.50 22.77 28.52
CA SER A 563 -4.12 22.37 28.20
C SER A 563 -3.75 22.55 26.73
N ILE A 564 -4.71 22.54 25.80
CA ILE A 564 -4.53 22.80 24.36
C ILE A 564 -5.32 24.06 23.96
N LYS A 565 -4.77 25.25 24.23
CA LYS A 565 -5.50 26.52 24.07
C LYS A 565 -5.91 26.78 22.62
N MET A 566 -5.07 26.40 21.67
CA MET A 566 -5.33 26.59 20.24
C MET A 566 -6.48 25.71 19.71
N ASP A 567 -6.87 24.65 20.40
CA ASP A 567 -7.93 23.75 19.94
C ASP A 567 -9.32 24.41 19.91
N THR A 568 -9.52 25.45 20.72
CA THR A 568 -10.74 26.28 20.68
C THR A 568 -11.03 26.88 19.28
N LEU A 569 -10.00 27.03 18.44
CA LEU A 569 -10.13 27.50 17.06
C LEU A 569 -10.76 26.44 16.13
N ALA A 570 -10.64 25.16 16.47
CA ALA A 570 -11.14 24.03 15.68
C ALA A 570 -12.51 23.51 16.16
N PHE A 571 -13.04 24.01 17.28
CA PHE A 571 -14.26 23.48 17.91
C PHE A 571 -15.50 23.51 16.99
N ASN A 572 -15.67 24.60 16.23
CA ASN A 572 -16.80 24.73 15.30
C ASN A 572 -16.69 23.75 14.13
N ASP A 573 -15.47 23.48 13.63
CA ASP A 573 -15.24 22.46 12.60
C ASP A 573 -15.59 21.08 13.18
N LEU A 574 -15.09 20.73 14.37
CA LEU A 574 -15.43 19.48 15.05
C LEU A 574 -16.95 19.28 15.17
N CYS A 575 -17.69 20.29 15.66
CA CYS A 575 -19.14 20.24 15.76
C CYS A 575 -19.81 20.03 14.40
N THR A 576 -19.33 20.73 13.35
CA THR A 576 -19.86 20.63 11.99
C THR A 576 -19.65 19.22 11.42
N GLN A 577 -18.45 18.66 11.58
CA GLN A 577 -18.13 17.32 11.12
C GLN A 577 -18.97 16.26 11.84
N LEU A 578 -19.12 16.38 13.17
CA LEU A 578 -19.98 15.49 13.97
C LEU A 578 -21.41 15.44 13.42
N HIS A 579 -21.97 16.60 13.05
CA HIS A 579 -23.31 16.71 12.48
C HIS A 579 -23.37 16.12 11.06
N TRP A 580 -22.47 16.53 10.16
CA TRP A 580 -22.44 16.07 8.76
C TRP A 580 -22.30 14.56 8.60
N HIS A 581 -21.54 13.91 9.48
CA HIS A 581 -21.36 12.45 9.43
C HIS A 581 -22.41 11.67 10.22
N GLY A 582 -23.38 12.35 10.84
CA GLY A 582 -24.46 11.73 11.61
C GLY A 582 -24.00 11.12 12.95
N VAL A 583 -22.88 11.61 13.49
CA VAL A 583 -22.31 11.10 14.75
C VAL A 583 -23.02 11.75 15.93
N TYR A 584 -23.10 13.09 15.96
CA TYR A 584 -23.74 13.87 17.02
C TYR A 584 -24.10 15.28 16.52
N THR A 585 -25.19 15.87 17.00
CA THR A 585 -25.53 17.27 16.69
C THR A 585 -25.41 18.12 17.94
N HIS A 586 -24.47 19.06 17.93
CA HIS A 586 -24.27 19.98 19.06
C HIS A 586 -25.46 20.95 19.18
N PRO A 587 -26.01 21.21 20.39
CA PRO A 587 -27.18 22.07 20.57
C PRO A 587 -27.02 23.51 20.04
N GLY A 588 -25.78 23.97 19.90
CA GLY A 588 -25.44 25.30 19.36
C GLY A 588 -25.37 25.41 17.84
N LEU A 589 -25.55 24.32 17.08
CA LEU A 589 -25.61 24.39 15.62
C LEU A 589 -27.03 24.79 15.18
N PRO A 590 -27.18 25.73 14.23
CA PRO A 590 -28.49 26.06 13.66
C PRO A 590 -29.09 24.82 12.99
N ALA A 591 -30.37 24.57 13.27
CA ALA A 591 -31.14 23.45 12.74
C ALA A 591 -31.30 23.50 11.21
#